data_AF-A0AAW5TF39-F1
#
_entry.id   AF-A0AAW5TF39-F1
#
_cell.length_a   1.000
_cell.length_b   1.000
_cell.length_c   1.000
_cell.angle_alpha   90.00
_cell.angle_beta   90.00
_cell.angle_gamma   90.00
#
_symmetry.space_group_name_H-M   'P 1'
#
loop_
_entity.id
_entity.type
_entity.pdbx_description
1 polymer ?
#
loop_
_entity_poly.entity_id
_entity_poly.type
_entity_poly.pdbx_seq_one_letter_code
_entity_poly.pdbx_strand_id
1 'polypeptide(L)' 'LTDIPEGAKCRYTEFFGPVSQIYRVKDEEEAITLANDSPYGLGGSVFTEDLELGKKVAARLDTGMVYLNHPTAVAADI' A
#
# COMPACT_ATOMS: atom_id res chain seq x y z
N LEU A 1 -8.12 -2.36 11.80
CA LEU A 1 -8.31 -1.01 12.37
C LEU A 1 -8.93 -0.13 11.29
N THR A 2 -9.97 0.62 11.63
CA THR A 2 -10.62 1.64 10.79
C THR A 2 -10.66 2.96 11.54
N ASP A 3 -10.98 4.06 10.86
CA ASP A 3 -11.16 5.41 11.44
C ASP A 3 -9.97 5.85 12.30
N ILE A 4 -8.76 5.59 11.79
CA ILE A 4 -7.49 5.81 12.48
C ILE A 4 -7.14 7.31 12.40
N PRO A 5 -6.93 8.00 13.53
CA PRO A 5 -6.58 9.43 13.52
C PRO A 5 -5.24 9.73 12.84
N GLU A 6 -5.14 10.87 12.18
CA GLU A 6 -3.88 11.42 11.67
C GLU A 6 -2.91 11.66 12.84
N GLY A 7 -1.78 10.95 12.86
CA GLY A 7 -0.79 10.98 13.95
C GLY A 7 -0.89 9.83 14.97
N ALA A 8 -1.85 8.92 14.82
CA ALA A 8 -1.87 7.70 15.64
C ALA A 8 -0.61 6.85 15.35
N LYS A 9 0.11 6.44 16.42
CA LYS A 9 1.36 5.66 16.28
C LYS A 9 1.19 4.39 15.42
N CYS A 10 0.03 3.74 15.50
CA CYS A 10 -0.31 2.55 14.72
C CYS A 10 -0.20 2.77 13.20
N ARG A 11 -0.42 4.00 12.72
CA ARG A 11 -0.32 4.35 11.29
C ARG A 11 1.09 4.11 10.74
N TYR A 12 2.11 4.31 11.59
CA TYR A 12 3.52 4.27 11.20
C TYR A 12 4.27 3.07 11.80
N THR A 13 3.55 2.09 12.36
CA THR A 13 4.15 0.93 13.05
C THR A 13 3.90 -0.35 12.28
N GLU A 14 4.96 -1.11 12.03
CA GLU A 14 4.84 -2.48 11.53
C GLU A 14 4.48 -3.44 12.68
N PHE A 15 3.34 -4.12 12.56
CA PHE A 15 2.78 -4.92 13.65
C PHE A 15 3.37 -6.33 13.79
N PHE A 16 3.87 -6.93 12.70
CA PHE A 16 4.31 -8.34 12.67
C PHE A 16 3.25 -9.33 13.23
N GLY A 17 1.98 -9.01 13.09
CA GLY A 17 0.85 -9.81 13.58
C GLY A 17 -0.37 -9.66 12.67
N PRO A 18 -1.47 -10.37 12.96
CA PRO A 18 -2.67 -10.39 12.12
C PRO A 18 -3.51 -9.11 12.30
N VAL A 19 -2.91 -7.95 11.99
CA VAL A 19 -3.51 -6.63 12.13
C VAL A 19 -3.45 -5.92 10.79
N SER A 20 -4.61 -5.57 10.24
CA SER A 20 -4.72 -4.76 9.02
C SER A 20 -5.30 -3.38 9.34
N GLN A 21 -4.82 -2.36 8.65
CA GLN A 21 -5.36 -0.99 8.70
C GLN A 21 -6.10 -0.72 7.40
N ILE A 22 -7.34 -0.21 7.49
CA ILE A 22 -8.18 0.07 6.33
C ILE A 22 -8.47 1.57 6.31
N TYR A 23 -8.18 2.19 5.18
CA TYR A 23 -8.37 3.61 4.93
C TYR A 23 -9.30 3.80 3.74
N ARG A 24 -10.09 4.88 3.76
CA ARG A 24 -10.92 5.30 2.63
C ARG A 24 -10.36 6.60 2.09
N VAL A 25 -10.23 6.67 0.78
CA VAL A 25 -9.75 7.84 0.03
C VAL A 25 -10.75 8.16 -1.06
N LYS A 26 -10.80 9.43 -1.49
CA LYS A 26 -11.78 9.91 -2.46
C LYS A 26 -11.39 9.57 -3.91
N ASP A 27 -10.09 9.48 -4.18
CA ASP A 27 -9.54 9.34 -5.52
C ASP A 27 -8.14 8.71 -5.50
N GLU A 28 -7.59 8.51 -6.70
CA GLU A 28 -6.27 7.93 -6.93
C GLU A 28 -5.13 8.76 -6.32
N GLU A 29 -5.19 10.09 -6.42
CA GLU A 29 -4.12 10.97 -5.94
C GLU A 29 -3.99 10.88 -4.42
N GLU A 30 -5.12 10.85 -3.72
CA GLU A 30 -5.16 10.66 -2.29
C GLU A 30 -4.69 9.25 -1.90
N ALA A 31 -5.02 8.21 -2.70
CA ALA A 31 -4.53 6.85 -2.50
C ALA A 31 -3.00 6.77 -2.56
N ILE A 32 -2.39 7.40 -3.57
CA ILE A 32 -0.93 7.44 -3.76
C ILE A 32 -0.26 8.22 -2.63
N THR A 33 -0.80 9.38 -2.28
CA THR A 33 -0.29 10.20 -1.18
C THR A 33 -0.33 9.42 0.15
N LEU A 34 -1.44 8.73 0.41
CA LEU A 34 -1.62 7.90 1.59
C LEU A 34 -0.66 6.70 1.61
N ALA A 35 -0.46 6.03 0.48
CA ALA A 35 0.42 4.87 0.38
C ALA A 35 1.90 5.26 0.60
N ASN A 36 2.31 6.44 0.12
CA ASN A 36 3.67 6.95 0.29
C ASN A 36 3.89 7.67 1.64
N ASP A 37 2.84 7.97 2.42
CA ASP A 37 2.94 8.46 3.82
C ASP A 37 3.34 7.34 4.78
N SER A 38 4.50 6.75 4.52
CA SER A 38 5.08 5.64 5.27
C SER A 38 6.59 5.84 5.36
N PRO A 39 7.22 5.56 6.52
CA PRO A 39 8.69 5.56 6.62
C PRO A 39 9.33 4.31 5.97
N TYR A 40 8.51 3.39 5.44
CA TYR A 40 8.91 2.13 4.81
C TYR A 40 8.51 2.07 3.33
N GLY A 41 9.18 1.21 2.56
CA GLY A 41 8.91 1.03 1.12
C GLY A 41 9.30 -0.35 0.58
N LEU A 42 9.04 -1.44 1.33
CA LEU A 42 9.46 -2.79 0.90
C LEU A 42 8.69 -3.29 -0.33
N GLY A 43 7.35 -3.28 -0.27
CA GLY A 43 6.52 -3.69 -1.39
C GLY A 43 5.07 -3.29 -1.23
N GLY A 44 4.34 -3.27 -2.34
CA GLY A 44 2.93 -2.90 -2.40
C GLY A 44 2.16 -3.67 -3.47
N SER A 45 0.85 -3.48 -3.47
CA SER A 45 -0.04 -4.05 -4.49
C SER A 45 -1.08 -3.02 -4.92
N VAL A 46 -1.41 -3.02 -6.21
CA VAL A 46 -2.54 -2.26 -6.77
C VAL A 46 -3.54 -3.25 -7.35
N PHE A 47 -4.81 -3.09 -6.98
CA PHE A 47 -5.91 -3.91 -7.50
C PHE A 47 -6.87 -3.02 -8.29
N THR A 48 -7.07 -3.35 -9.56
CA THR A 48 -7.93 -2.60 -10.48
C THR A 48 -8.24 -3.44 -11.73
N GLU A 49 -9.41 -3.21 -12.33
CA GLU A 49 -9.77 -3.79 -13.64
C GLU A 49 -9.08 -3.05 -14.80
N ASP A 50 -8.67 -1.79 -14.60
CA ASP A 50 -7.92 -1.01 -15.59
C ASP A 50 -6.41 -1.19 -15.39
N LEU A 51 -5.79 -2.01 -16.24
CA LEU A 51 -4.36 -2.30 -16.17
C LEU A 51 -3.47 -1.08 -16.46
N GLU A 52 -3.91 -0.14 -17.30
CA GLU A 52 -3.12 1.05 -17.61
C GLU A 52 -3.15 2.02 -16.43
N LEU A 53 -4.31 2.16 -15.78
CA LEU A 53 -4.41 2.84 -14.49
C LEU A 53 -3.51 2.19 -13.45
N GLY A 54 -3.59 0.86 -13.32
CA GLY A 54 -2.79 0.11 -12.36
C GLY A 54 -1.28 0.36 -12.53
N LYS A 55 -0.79 0.35 -13.76
CA LYS A 55 0.62 0.67 -14.07
C LYS A 55 0.99 2.11 -13.71
N LYS A 56 0.11 3.07 -14.00
CA LYS A 56 0.34 4.50 -13.66
C LYS A 56 0.42 4.71 -12.15
N VAL A 57 -0.48 4.10 -11.39
CA VAL A 57 -0.46 4.14 -9.92
C VAL A 57 0.81 3.48 -9.39
N ALA A 58 1.09 2.25 -9.84
CA ALA A 58 2.26 1.48 -9.40
C ALA A 58 3.58 2.23 -9.63
N ALA A 59 3.72 2.94 -10.76
CA ALA A 59 4.91 3.73 -11.07
C ALA A 59 5.14 4.94 -10.16
N ARG A 60 4.14 5.30 -9.33
CA ARG A 60 4.17 6.46 -8.43
C ARG A 60 4.28 6.06 -6.96
N LEU A 61 4.29 4.77 -6.64
CA LEU A 61 4.45 4.29 -5.28
C LEU A 61 5.93 4.24 -4.90
N ASP A 62 6.27 4.79 -3.73
CA ASP A 62 7.64 4.82 -3.19
C ASP A 62 7.98 3.48 -2.55
N THR A 63 7.98 2.41 -3.34
CA THR A 63 8.23 1.04 -2.90
C THR A 63 9.16 0.29 -3.85
N GLY A 64 9.92 -0.68 -3.33
CA GLY A 64 10.88 -1.46 -4.11
C GLY A 64 10.23 -2.41 -5.14
N MET A 65 9.04 -2.93 -4.83
CA MET A 65 8.30 -3.82 -5.73
C MET A 65 6.79 -3.59 -5.60
N VAL A 66 6.09 -3.49 -6.74
CA VAL A 66 4.64 -3.37 -6.79
C VAL A 66 4.05 -4.51 -7.62
N TYR A 67 3.02 -5.16 -7.09
CA TYR A 67 2.24 -6.19 -7.77
C TYR A 67 0.93 -5.60 -8.32
N LEU A 68 0.56 -5.97 -9.54
CA LEU A 68 -0.76 -5.67 -10.09
C LEU A 68 -1.66 -6.89 -9.97
N ASN A 69 -2.84 -6.71 -9.37
CA ASN A 69 -3.86 -7.75 -9.20
C ASN A 69 -3.36 -9.03 -8.53
N HIS A 70 -2.36 -8.90 -7.66
CA HIS A 70 -1.81 -9.99 -6.86
C HIS A 70 -1.40 -9.44 -5.49
N PRO A 71 -1.61 -10.18 -4.39
CA PRO A 71 -1.06 -9.79 -3.09
C PRO A 71 0.47 -9.70 -3.15
N THR A 72 1.09 -8.96 -2.24
CA THR A 72 2.54 -9.00 -2.10
C THR A 72 2.98 -10.43 -1.82
N ALA A 73 4.05 -10.86 -2.47
CA ALA A 73 4.59 -12.19 -2.32
C ALA A 73 6.09 -12.10 -2.09
N VAL A 74 6.62 -13.02 -1.30
CA VAL A 74 8.06 -13.25 -1.21
C VAL A 74 8.25 -14.75 -1.35
N ALA A 75 9.13 -15.15 -2.25
CA ALA A 75 9.53 -16.54 -2.43
C ALA A 75 11.00 -16.66 -2.06
N ALA A 76 11.35 -17.67 -1.28
CA ALA A 76 12.75 -18.05 -1.12
C ALA A 76 13.18 -18.81 -2.37
N ASP A 77 14.34 -18.47 -2.93
CA ASP A 77 15.04 -19.35 -3.86
C ASP A 77 15.60 -20.52 -3.05
N ILE A 78 14.85 -21.63 -2.99
CA ILE A 78 15.30 -22.92 -2.45
C ILE A 78 15.05 -24.04 -3.46
#